data_AF-A0A6G8CE20-F1
#
_entry.id   AF-A0A6G8CE20-F1
#
_cell.length_a   1.000
_cell.length_b   1.000
_cell.length_c   1.000
_cell.angle_alpha   90.00
_cell.angle_beta   90.00
_cell.angle_gamma   90.00
#
_symmetry.space_group_name_H-M   'P 1'
#
loop_
_entity.id
_entity.type
_entity.pdbx_description
1 polymer ?
#
loop_
_entity_poly.entity_id
_entity_poly.type
_entity_poly.pdbx_seq_one_letter_code
_entity_poly.pdbx_strand_id
1 'polypeptide(L)'
;MKLFLLLGAMFALLLGTSPAQAQKIIEKKAPLSSKQRLVLDLQQASSIQIKGGSGKEVAVRASVTINNNKLNDALLLTLNTEGDEVKVKSAFDKELLYTSNEADCPDGEGYSTWNDTGKNGKGSYRVCARIDYVIEVPAGASVQVNTISGNIEVKGLNGPLEAKSISGFVDVSWPPTKGAEVAMKTITGEVYTNQDIALNGQKNNSPVGYQVRGTLGSSGPAIRLESISGDVFFRKQN
;
A
#
# COMPACT_ATOMS: atom_id res chain seq x y z
N MET A 1 60.74 -36.54 -35.20
CA MET A 1 59.38 -37.09 -35.43
C MET A 1 58.81 -37.57 -34.09
N LYS A 2 57.95 -36.76 -33.46
CA LYS A 2 56.83 -37.18 -32.57
C LYS A 2 56.16 -35.91 -32.03
N LEU A 3 55.03 -35.62 -32.64
CA LEU A 3 54.07 -34.59 -32.32
C LEU A 3 53.19 -35.12 -31.19
N PHE A 4 53.14 -34.45 -30.03
CA PHE A 4 52.15 -34.75 -28.99
C PHE A 4 51.25 -33.53 -28.81
N LEU A 5 49.99 -33.70 -29.24
CA LEU A 5 48.87 -32.81 -28.95
C LEU A 5 48.58 -32.84 -27.44
N LEU A 6 48.47 -31.67 -26.83
CA LEU A 6 47.79 -31.48 -25.54
C LEU A 6 46.52 -30.67 -25.78
N LEU A 7 45.39 -31.38 -25.88
CA LEU A 7 44.06 -30.81 -25.70
C LEU A 7 43.91 -30.43 -24.23
N GLY A 8 43.98 -29.13 -23.93
CA GLY A 8 43.53 -28.58 -22.66
C GLY A 8 42.01 -28.45 -22.67
N ALA A 9 41.32 -29.28 -21.89
CA ALA A 9 39.88 -29.25 -21.71
C ALA A 9 39.45 -27.92 -21.08
N MET A 10 38.77 -27.08 -21.86
CA MET A 10 38.11 -25.86 -21.38
C MET A 10 36.83 -26.27 -20.66
N PHE A 11 36.90 -26.42 -19.34
CA PHE A 11 35.74 -26.66 -18.48
C PHE A 11 34.93 -25.36 -18.40
N ALA A 12 33.98 -25.18 -19.31
CA ALA A 12 33.02 -24.09 -19.24
C ALA A 12 32.14 -24.28 -18.00
N LEU A 13 32.42 -23.49 -16.95
CA LEU A 13 31.52 -23.31 -15.82
C LEU A 13 30.22 -22.66 -16.35
N LEU A 14 29.23 -23.49 -16.68
CA LEU A 14 27.86 -23.07 -16.86
C LEU A 14 27.32 -22.68 -15.47
N LEU A 15 27.52 -21.42 -15.09
CA LEU A 15 26.73 -20.78 -14.04
C LEU A 15 25.29 -20.76 -14.56
N GLY A 16 24.50 -21.76 -14.14
CA GLY A 16 23.06 -21.76 -14.35
C GLY A 16 22.46 -20.58 -13.59
N THR A 17 22.26 -19.45 -14.28
CA THR A 17 21.36 -18.41 -13.80
C THR A 17 19.95 -18.95 -13.97
N SER A 18 19.42 -19.63 -12.95
CA SER A 18 17.98 -19.87 -12.88
C SER A 18 17.29 -18.52 -13.08
N PRO A 19 16.32 -18.39 -14.01
CA PRO A 19 15.59 -17.14 -14.14
C PRO A 19 14.84 -16.94 -12.82
N ALA A 20 15.32 -16.02 -12.00
CA ALA A 20 14.54 -15.49 -10.91
C ALA A 20 13.24 -14.97 -11.55
N GLN A 21 12.11 -15.60 -11.24
CA GLN A 21 10.79 -15.11 -11.65
C GLN A 21 10.62 -13.74 -11.01
N ALA A 22 10.95 -12.69 -11.75
CA ALA A 22 10.88 -11.33 -11.25
C ALA A 22 9.41 -10.98 -10.97
N GLN A 23 9.15 -10.47 -9.77
CA GLN A 23 7.84 -9.94 -9.38
C GLN A 23 7.33 -8.94 -10.44
N LYS A 24 6.03 -9.00 -10.77
CA LYS A 24 5.45 -8.08 -11.76
C LYS A 24 5.44 -6.67 -11.20
N ILE A 25 5.94 -5.72 -11.97
CA ILE A 25 5.89 -4.29 -11.65
C ILE A 25 4.86 -3.61 -12.53
N ILE A 26 3.93 -2.88 -11.92
CA ILE A 26 2.99 -2.01 -12.62
C ILE A 26 3.32 -0.56 -12.27
N GLU A 27 3.53 0.28 -13.28
CA GLU A 27 3.77 1.72 -13.10
C GLU A 27 2.68 2.54 -13.77
N LYS A 28 2.17 3.54 -13.05
CA LYS A 28 1.17 4.50 -13.53
C LYS A 28 1.59 5.90 -13.11
N LYS A 29 1.40 6.88 -13.99
CA LYS A 29 1.65 8.29 -13.69
C LYS A 29 0.55 9.16 -14.27
N ALA A 30 0.25 10.26 -13.58
CA ALA A 30 -0.59 11.31 -14.13
C ALA A 30 -0.31 12.65 -13.46
N PRO A 31 -0.57 13.78 -14.15
CA PRO A 31 -0.58 15.09 -13.53
C PRO A 31 -1.52 15.15 -12.32
N LEU A 32 -1.08 15.84 -11.27
CA LEU A 32 -1.88 16.10 -10.07
C LEU A 32 -1.73 17.58 -9.69
N SER A 33 -2.75 18.37 -10.00
CA SER A 33 -2.76 19.80 -9.66
C SER A 33 -3.14 20.03 -8.21
N SER A 34 -2.82 21.21 -7.66
CA SER A 34 -3.18 21.59 -6.28
C SER A 34 -4.68 21.75 -6.02
N LYS A 35 -5.50 21.83 -7.08
CA LYS A 35 -6.96 21.88 -6.99
C LYS A 35 -7.60 20.49 -6.97
N GLN A 36 -6.82 19.45 -7.28
CA GLN A 36 -7.31 18.10 -7.38
C GLN A 36 -7.05 17.30 -6.10
N ARG A 37 -7.96 16.37 -5.81
CA ARG A 37 -7.77 15.35 -4.79
C ARG A 37 -7.27 14.06 -5.45
N LEU A 38 -6.24 13.46 -4.88
CA LEU A 38 -5.84 12.10 -5.21
C LEU A 38 -6.66 11.12 -4.36
N VAL A 39 -7.34 10.17 -5.00
CA VAL A 39 -8.08 9.10 -4.33
C VAL A 39 -7.42 7.77 -4.68
N LEU A 40 -6.95 7.06 -3.66
CA LEU A 40 -6.26 5.78 -3.75
C LEU A 40 -7.16 4.70 -3.14
N ASP A 41 -7.94 4.01 -3.97
CA ASP A 41 -8.75 2.87 -3.57
C ASP A 41 -7.99 1.56 -3.86
N LEU A 42 -7.08 1.23 -2.95
CA LEU A 42 -6.15 0.11 -3.06
C LEU A 42 -6.61 -1.01 -2.14
N GLN A 43 -7.74 -1.64 -2.50
CA GLN A 43 -8.44 -2.59 -1.63
C GLN A 43 -7.55 -3.73 -1.12
N GLN A 44 -6.65 -4.24 -1.96
CA GLN A 44 -5.71 -5.30 -1.60
C GLN A 44 -4.29 -4.76 -1.62
N ALA A 45 -3.68 -4.68 -0.44
CA ALA A 45 -2.28 -4.34 -0.26
C ALA A 45 -1.65 -5.19 0.85
N SER A 46 -0.32 -5.27 0.82
CA SER A 46 0.52 -5.68 1.94
C SER A 46 1.11 -4.43 2.60
N SER A 47 1.60 -3.50 1.79
CA SER A 47 2.11 -2.20 2.22
C SER A 47 1.75 -1.12 1.20
N ILE A 48 1.41 0.07 1.68
CA ILE A 48 1.21 1.28 0.90
C ILE A 48 2.13 2.35 1.49
N GLN A 49 3.16 2.74 0.75
CA GLN A 49 4.08 3.81 1.12
C GLN A 49 3.81 5.05 0.27
N ILE A 50 3.38 6.14 0.90
CA ILE A 50 3.14 7.43 0.26
C ILE A 50 4.25 8.41 0.64
N LYS A 51 4.89 9.00 -0.36
CA LYS A 51 5.98 9.96 -0.23
C LYS A 51 5.62 11.28 -0.89
N GLY A 52 5.64 12.35 -0.12
CA GLY A 52 5.54 13.71 -0.64
C GLY A 52 6.89 14.19 -1.22
N GLY A 53 6.83 14.86 -2.38
CA GLY A 53 7.99 15.44 -3.06
C GLY A 53 7.66 16.75 -3.78
N SER A 54 8.62 17.26 -4.55
CA SER A 54 8.49 18.52 -5.32
C SER A 54 7.88 18.37 -6.72
N GLY A 55 7.45 17.16 -7.08
CA GLY A 55 6.83 16.86 -8.37
C GLY A 55 5.45 17.52 -8.55
N LYS A 56 4.90 17.39 -9.76
CA LYS A 56 3.54 17.86 -10.14
C LYS A 56 2.64 16.72 -10.62
N GLU A 57 3.05 15.49 -10.34
CA GLU A 57 2.41 14.27 -10.80
C GLU A 57 2.25 13.33 -9.62
N VAL A 58 1.24 12.48 -9.69
CA VAL A 58 1.23 11.23 -8.93
C VAL A 58 1.98 10.17 -9.73
N ALA A 59 2.87 9.44 -9.07
CA ALA A 59 3.52 8.26 -9.61
C ALA A 59 3.26 7.06 -8.70
N VAL A 60 2.66 6.01 -9.25
CA VAL A 60 2.34 4.77 -8.55
C VAL A 60 3.20 3.66 -9.11
N ARG A 61 3.91 2.96 -8.24
CA ARG A 61 4.62 1.71 -8.55
C ARG A 61 4.07 0.60 -7.65
N ALA A 62 3.49 -0.43 -8.25
CA ALA A 62 3.01 -1.62 -7.56
C ALA A 62 3.93 -2.80 -7.85
N SER A 63 4.41 -3.47 -6.81
CA SER A 63 5.08 -4.77 -6.90
C SER A 63 4.10 -5.88 -6.55
N VAL A 64 3.93 -6.83 -7.45
CA VAL A 64 2.84 -7.80 -7.42
C VAL A 64 3.39 -9.22 -7.39
N THR A 65 2.97 -9.99 -6.40
CA THR A 65 3.16 -11.44 -6.33
C THR A 65 1.83 -12.08 -5.92
N ILE A 66 1.19 -12.77 -6.86
CA ILE A 66 -0.05 -13.52 -6.64
C ILE A 66 0.21 -14.96 -7.06
N ASN A 67 -0.03 -15.91 -6.13
CA ASN A 67 0.13 -17.35 -6.35
C ASN A 67 1.50 -17.68 -6.98
N ASN A 68 2.56 -17.31 -6.27
CA ASN A 68 3.95 -17.50 -6.72
C ASN A 68 4.23 -16.92 -8.12
N ASN A 69 3.78 -15.68 -8.35
CA ASN A 69 3.86 -14.92 -9.61
C ASN A 69 3.01 -15.43 -10.78
N LYS A 70 2.29 -16.55 -10.64
CA LYS A 70 1.52 -17.14 -11.76
C LYS A 70 0.26 -16.36 -12.12
N LEU A 71 -0.29 -15.60 -11.18
CA LEU A 71 -1.53 -14.85 -11.35
C LEU A 71 -1.35 -13.33 -11.20
N ASN A 72 -0.15 -12.82 -11.42
CA ASN A 72 0.12 -11.38 -11.30
C ASN A 72 -0.72 -10.51 -12.25
N ASP A 73 -1.22 -11.09 -13.35
CA ASP A 73 -2.14 -10.41 -14.28
C ASP A 73 -3.55 -10.25 -13.75
N ALA A 74 -3.91 -10.95 -12.66
CA ALA A 74 -5.18 -10.77 -11.99
C ALA A 74 -5.29 -9.41 -11.30
N LEU A 75 -4.19 -8.72 -10.97
CA LEU A 75 -4.25 -7.36 -10.43
C LEU A 75 -4.52 -6.34 -11.55
N LEU A 76 -5.71 -5.75 -11.50
CA LEU A 76 -6.11 -4.63 -12.33
C LEU A 76 -5.84 -3.33 -11.57
N LEU A 77 -4.91 -2.50 -12.07
CA LEU A 77 -4.60 -1.18 -11.53
C LEU A 77 -4.97 -0.11 -12.55
N THR A 78 -6.03 0.64 -12.27
CA THR A 78 -6.48 1.75 -13.11
C THR A 78 -6.06 3.09 -12.52
N LEU A 79 -5.77 4.05 -13.40
CA LEU A 79 -5.53 5.44 -13.04
C LEU A 79 -6.35 6.29 -14.01
N ASN A 80 -7.34 7.01 -13.49
CA ASN A 80 -8.22 7.89 -14.25
C ASN A 80 -8.23 9.29 -13.63
N THR A 81 -8.41 10.31 -14.47
CA THR A 81 -8.63 11.70 -14.03
C THR A 81 -10.04 12.10 -14.42
N GLU A 82 -10.85 12.50 -13.43
CA GLU A 82 -12.24 12.88 -13.59
C GLU A 82 -12.47 14.17 -12.81
N GLY A 83 -12.60 15.29 -13.53
CA GLY A 83 -12.82 16.60 -12.91
C GLY A 83 -11.73 16.98 -11.90
N ASP A 84 -12.13 17.16 -10.65
CA ASP A 84 -11.27 17.52 -9.53
C ASP A 84 -10.62 16.31 -8.83
N GLU A 85 -10.76 15.10 -9.38
CA GLU A 85 -10.18 13.89 -8.81
C GLU A 85 -9.21 13.18 -9.77
N VAL A 86 -8.09 12.71 -9.22
CA VAL A 86 -7.26 11.68 -9.84
C VAL A 86 -7.46 10.41 -9.03
N LYS A 87 -8.00 9.35 -9.63
CA LYS A 87 -8.36 8.11 -8.96
C LYS A 87 -7.43 6.99 -9.37
N VAL A 88 -6.85 6.31 -8.39
CA VAL A 88 -6.12 5.05 -8.58
C VAL A 88 -6.93 3.96 -7.91
N LYS A 89 -7.30 2.92 -8.65
CA LYS A 89 -8.12 1.82 -8.13
C LYS A 89 -7.46 0.48 -8.41
N SER A 90 -7.37 -0.35 -7.37
CA SER A 90 -7.03 -1.76 -7.51
C SER A 90 -8.29 -2.62 -7.51
N ALA A 91 -8.32 -3.63 -8.38
CA ALA A 91 -9.32 -4.69 -8.37
C ALA A 91 -8.68 -6.00 -8.81
N PHE A 92 -9.32 -7.12 -8.48
CA PHE A 92 -8.93 -8.41 -9.04
C PHE A 92 -9.83 -8.83 -10.20
N ASP A 93 -9.20 -9.35 -11.25
CA ASP A 93 -9.87 -10.13 -12.29
C ASP A 93 -10.24 -11.50 -11.72
N LYS A 94 -11.53 -11.69 -11.42
CA LYS A 94 -12.04 -12.92 -10.79
C LYS A 94 -11.89 -14.14 -11.70
N GLU A 95 -11.99 -13.97 -13.01
CA GLU A 95 -11.86 -15.10 -13.94
C GLU A 95 -10.44 -15.65 -13.92
N LEU A 96 -9.43 -14.77 -13.83
CA LEU A 96 -8.05 -15.18 -13.64
C LEU A 96 -7.84 -15.82 -12.26
N LEU A 97 -8.45 -15.29 -11.19
CA LEU A 97 -8.33 -15.90 -9.85
C LEU A 97 -8.97 -17.29 -9.76
N TYR A 98 -10.04 -17.56 -10.52
CA TYR A 98 -10.66 -18.89 -10.61
C TYR A 98 -9.75 -19.94 -11.27
N THR A 99 -8.64 -19.53 -11.89
CA THR A 99 -7.61 -20.45 -12.41
C THR A 99 -6.53 -20.79 -11.37
N SER A 100 -6.62 -20.26 -10.16
CA SER A 100 -5.64 -20.52 -9.10
C SER A 100 -5.53 -21.99 -8.72
N ASN A 101 -4.31 -22.40 -8.40
CA ASN A 101 -4.00 -23.69 -7.84
C ASN A 101 -3.52 -23.51 -6.41
N GLU A 102 -4.04 -24.31 -5.47
CA GLU A 102 -3.65 -24.26 -4.06
C GLU A 102 -2.15 -24.52 -3.86
N ALA A 103 -1.54 -25.37 -4.68
CA ALA A 103 -0.10 -25.65 -4.64
C ALA A 103 0.77 -24.41 -4.93
N ASP A 104 0.19 -23.36 -5.52
CA ASP A 104 0.87 -22.09 -5.80
C ASP A 104 0.84 -21.13 -4.60
N CYS A 105 0.18 -21.55 -3.51
CA CYS A 105 0.09 -20.85 -2.23
C CYS A 105 0.67 -21.72 -1.12
N PRO A 106 2.01 -21.83 -1.02
CA PRO A 106 2.62 -22.54 0.10
C PRO A 106 2.18 -21.89 1.42
N ASP A 107 1.97 -22.72 2.45
CA ASP A 107 1.71 -22.23 3.80
C ASP A 107 2.92 -21.40 4.26
N GLY A 108 2.70 -20.12 4.53
CA GLY A 108 3.75 -19.16 4.85
C GLY A 108 3.21 -17.77 5.16
N GLU A 109 3.99 -16.97 5.88
CA GLU A 109 3.61 -15.65 6.35
C GLU A 109 3.53 -14.61 5.22
N GLY A 110 2.55 -13.70 5.31
CA GLY A 110 2.50 -12.49 4.48
C GLY A 110 1.54 -12.51 3.29
N TYR A 111 0.71 -13.55 3.16
CA TYR A 111 -0.32 -13.64 2.12
C TYR A 111 -1.74 -13.53 2.70
N SER A 112 -2.62 -12.75 2.05
CA SER A 112 -4.05 -12.79 2.33
C SER A 112 -4.71 -13.95 1.58
N THR A 113 -5.38 -14.86 2.28
CA THR A 113 -6.11 -15.99 1.71
C THR A 113 -7.61 -15.75 1.63
N TRP A 114 -8.20 -15.95 0.45
CA TRP A 114 -9.64 -15.82 0.21
C TRP A 114 -10.17 -17.17 -0.28
N ASN A 115 -11.14 -17.73 0.43
CA ASN A 115 -11.90 -18.90 -0.02
C ASN A 115 -13.29 -18.42 -0.44
N ASP A 116 -13.66 -18.67 -1.69
CA ASP A 116 -15.00 -18.40 -2.20
C ASP A 116 -15.55 -19.67 -2.83
N THR A 117 -16.80 -19.99 -2.51
CA THR A 117 -17.50 -21.14 -3.08
C THR A 117 -17.88 -20.77 -4.51
N GLY A 118 -16.97 -21.05 -5.45
CA GLY A 118 -17.12 -20.71 -6.85
C GLY A 118 -18.51 -21.08 -7.41
N LYS A 119 -19.04 -20.24 -8.29
CA LYS A 119 -20.14 -20.66 -9.16
C LYS A 119 -19.59 -21.70 -10.16
N ASN A 120 -20.39 -22.73 -10.45
CA ASN A 120 -20.16 -23.76 -11.48
C ASN A 120 -19.28 -24.98 -11.11
N GLY A 121 -19.32 -25.47 -9.88
CA GLY A 121 -18.83 -26.83 -9.55
C GLY A 121 -17.30 -27.03 -9.62
N LYS A 122 -16.53 -25.97 -9.82
CA LYS A 122 -15.09 -25.92 -9.52
C LYS A 122 -14.96 -25.45 -8.06
N GLY A 123 -14.28 -26.24 -7.24
CA GLY A 123 -14.23 -26.08 -5.78
C GLY A 123 -13.59 -24.79 -5.27
N SER A 124 -13.27 -24.78 -3.98
CA SER A 124 -12.53 -23.71 -3.31
C SER A 124 -11.26 -23.34 -4.10
N TYR A 125 -11.06 -22.05 -4.36
CA TYR A 125 -9.83 -21.53 -4.97
C TYR A 125 -9.06 -20.74 -3.91
N ARG A 126 -7.74 -20.89 -3.86
CA ARG A 126 -6.87 -20.24 -2.85
C ARG A 126 -6.03 -19.17 -3.53
N VAL A 127 -6.26 -17.92 -3.14
CA VAL A 127 -5.44 -16.78 -3.58
C VAL A 127 -4.48 -16.43 -2.45
N CYS A 128 -3.21 -16.22 -2.77
CA CYS A 128 -2.22 -15.69 -1.84
C CYS A 128 -1.53 -14.52 -2.55
N ALA A 129 -1.69 -13.32 -2.01
CA ALA A 129 -1.19 -12.10 -2.64
C ALA A 129 -0.27 -11.31 -1.71
N ARG A 130 0.84 -10.83 -2.26
CA ARG A 130 1.67 -9.76 -1.73
C ARG A 130 1.68 -8.61 -2.74
N ILE A 131 1.18 -7.46 -2.33
CA ILE A 131 1.08 -6.28 -3.19
C ILE A 131 1.62 -5.06 -2.45
N ASP A 132 2.80 -4.61 -2.86
CA ASP A 132 3.48 -3.48 -2.23
C ASP A 132 3.39 -2.25 -3.15
N TYR A 133 2.82 -1.15 -2.66
CA TYR A 133 2.70 0.11 -3.38
C TYR A 133 3.71 1.13 -2.87
N VAL A 134 4.43 1.76 -3.80
CA VAL A 134 5.21 2.98 -3.56
C VAL A 134 4.60 4.09 -4.39
N ILE A 135 4.17 5.16 -3.73
CA ILE A 135 3.40 6.24 -4.32
C ILE A 135 4.10 7.56 -4.03
N GLU A 136 4.48 8.28 -5.07
CA GLU A 136 5.05 9.62 -4.98
C GLU A 136 4.02 10.66 -5.42
N VAL A 137 3.90 11.74 -4.66
CA VAL A 137 2.91 12.81 -4.89
C VAL A 137 3.52 14.18 -4.58
N PRO A 138 2.96 15.28 -5.10
CA PRO A 138 3.29 16.62 -4.63
C PRO A 138 3.03 16.73 -3.12
N ALA A 139 3.97 17.27 -2.34
CA ALA A 139 3.88 17.30 -0.88
C ALA A 139 2.61 17.98 -0.34
N GLY A 140 2.10 18.99 -1.05
CA GLY A 140 0.87 19.72 -0.68
C GLY A 140 -0.43 19.13 -1.25
N ALA A 141 -0.39 17.95 -1.87
CA ALA A 141 -1.57 17.32 -2.44
C ALA A 141 -2.61 16.96 -1.36
N SER A 142 -3.88 17.04 -1.73
CA SER A 142 -4.99 16.45 -0.97
C SER A 142 -5.06 14.96 -1.31
N VAL A 143 -4.83 14.09 -0.32
CA VAL A 143 -4.73 12.64 -0.53
C VAL A 143 -5.79 11.91 0.30
N GLN A 144 -6.55 11.04 -0.34
CA GLN A 144 -7.38 10.03 0.30
C GLN A 144 -6.85 8.65 -0.05
N VAL A 145 -6.63 7.78 0.93
CA VAL A 145 -6.22 6.39 0.74
C VAL A 145 -7.10 5.45 1.55
N ASN A 146 -7.66 4.45 0.86
CA ASN A 146 -8.51 3.43 1.43
C ASN A 146 -7.95 2.05 1.08
N THR A 147 -7.84 1.18 2.08
CA THR A 147 -7.49 -0.22 1.87
C THR A 147 -8.29 -1.15 2.80
N ILE A 148 -8.56 -2.37 2.32
CA ILE A 148 -9.17 -3.40 3.16
C ILE A 148 -8.07 -4.13 3.94
N SER A 149 -6.95 -4.42 3.28
CA SER A 149 -5.81 -5.07 3.90
C SER A 149 -4.53 -4.33 3.53
N GLY A 150 -3.68 -4.09 4.52
CA GLY A 150 -2.35 -3.53 4.30
C GLY A 150 -2.05 -2.37 5.24
N ASN A 151 -0.75 -2.18 5.48
CA ASN A 151 -0.23 -1.09 6.28
C ASN A 151 -0.10 0.16 5.41
N ILE A 152 -0.53 1.32 5.92
CA ILE A 152 -0.38 2.61 5.27
C ILE A 152 0.71 3.40 5.98
N GLU A 153 1.76 3.76 5.25
CA GLU A 153 2.84 4.62 5.73
C GLU A 153 2.90 5.90 4.89
N VAL A 154 2.87 7.07 5.54
CA VAL A 154 2.88 8.36 4.85
C VAL A 154 4.01 9.24 5.38
N LYS A 155 4.83 9.78 4.48
CA LYS A 155 5.95 10.66 4.81
C LYS A 155 6.03 11.84 3.84
N GLY A 156 6.44 13.01 4.33
CA GLY A 156 6.74 14.18 3.49
C GLY A 156 5.51 14.91 2.92
N LEU A 157 4.30 14.59 3.37
CA LEU A 157 3.10 15.38 3.05
C LEU A 157 2.96 16.58 4.00
N ASN A 158 2.33 17.63 3.49
CA ASN A 158 1.91 18.80 4.24
C ASN A 158 0.54 19.36 3.79
N GLY A 159 -0.19 18.60 2.96
CA GLY A 159 -1.58 18.87 2.57
C GLY A 159 -2.61 18.02 3.32
N PRO A 160 -3.92 18.16 3.00
CA PRO A 160 -4.98 17.34 3.58
C PRO A 160 -4.78 15.84 3.34
N LEU A 161 -5.06 15.03 4.36
CA LEU A 161 -4.89 13.59 4.32
C LEU A 161 -6.06 12.87 4.97
N GLU A 162 -6.64 11.90 4.27
CA GLU A 162 -7.52 10.90 4.82
C GLU A 162 -6.93 9.51 4.53
N ALA A 163 -6.59 8.76 5.58
CA ALA A 163 -5.99 7.43 5.46
C ALA A 163 -6.79 6.41 6.26
N LYS A 164 -7.29 5.38 5.57
CA LYS A 164 -8.16 4.36 6.15
C LYS A 164 -7.69 2.95 5.79
N SER A 165 -7.49 2.11 6.81
CA SER A 165 -7.29 0.67 6.67
C SER A 165 -8.35 -0.10 7.45
N ILE A 166 -8.86 -1.22 6.92
CA ILE A 166 -9.67 -2.15 7.71
C ILE A 166 -8.77 -3.08 8.51
N SER A 167 -7.75 -3.68 7.89
CA SER A 167 -6.78 -4.55 8.54
C SER A 167 -5.36 -4.12 8.21
N GLY A 168 -4.71 -3.48 9.18
CA GLY A 168 -3.37 -2.90 9.05
C GLY A 168 -3.25 -1.60 9.85
N PHE A 169 -2.02 -1.21 10.14
CA PHE A 169 -1.77 0.06 10.83
C PHE A 169 -1.77 1.24 9.86
N VAL A 170 -1.97 2.44 10.41
CA VAL A 170 -1.78 3.72 9.70
C VAL A 170 -0.69 4.50 10.42
N ASP A 171 0.43 4.80 9.75
CA ASP A 171 1.57 5.52 10.30
C ASP A 171 1.91 6.75 9.47
N VAL A 172 1.72 7.93 10.05
CA VAL A 172 1.95 9.21 9.39
C VAL A 172 3.07 9.97 10.09
N SER A 173 4.11 10.28 9.32
CA SER A 173 5.19 11.19 9.73
C SER A 173 4.88 12.60 9.24
N TRP A 174 4.71 13.54 10.18
CA TRP A 174 4.26 14.90 9.92
C TRP A 174 5.28 15.95 10.41
N PRO A 175 5.54 17.03 9.65
CA PRO A 175 6.47 18.08 10.09
C PRO A 175 5.95 18.79 11.35
N PRO A 176 6.74 18.88 12.44
CA PRO A 176 6.29 19.55 13.68
C PRO A 176 6.06 21.05 13.49
N THR A 177 6.65 21.66 12.44
CA THR A 177 6.49 23.08 12.10
C THR A 177 5.24 23.36 11.25
N LYS A 178 4.47 22.33 10.87
CA LYS A 178 3.23 22.47 10.09
C LYS A 178 2.06 22.13 11.00
N GLY A 179 1.15 23.07 11.21
CA GLY A 179 -0.05 22.77 11.97
C GLY A 179 -0.97 21.79 11.25
N ALA A 180 -1.92 21.20 11.98
CA ALA A 180 -2.86 20.21 11.47
C ALA A 180 -4.08 20.10 12.39
N GLU A 181 -5.26 19.87 11.81
CA GLU A 181 -6.45 19.44 12.54
C GLU A 181 -6.56 17.92 12.46
N VAL A 182 -6.22 17.23 13.55
CA VAL A 182 -6.00 15.79 13.55
C VAL A 182 -7.18 15.06 14.18
N ALA A 183 -7.68 14.04 13.49
CA ALA A 183 -8.60 13.05 14.02
C ALA A 183 -8.02 11.65 13.79
N MET A 184 -7.80 10.91 14.87
CA MET A 184 -7.29 9.55 14.84
C MET A 184 -8.32 8.61 15.44
N LYS A 185 -8.55 7.47 14.79
CA LYS A 185 -9.55 6.49 15.22
C LYS A 185 -9.07 5.06 15.02
N THR A 186 -9.29 4.22 16.01
CA THR A 186 -9.13 2.76 15.87
C THR A 186 -10.23 2.00 16.60
N ILE A 187 -10.59 0.79 16.15
CA ILE A 187 -11.56 -0.07 16.84
C ILE A 187 -10.84 -1.12 17.69
N THR A 188 -9.95 -1.90 17.09
CA THR A 188 -9.07 -2.86 17.76
C THR A 188 -7.60 -2.49 17.52
N GLY A 189 -7.09 -1.63 18.40
CA GLY A 189 -5.73 -1.10 18.37
C GLY A 189 -5.60 0.11 19.30
N GLU A 190 -4.44 0.75 19.26
CA GLU A 190 -4.16 1.97 20.02
C GLU A 190 -3.79 3.15 19.12
N VAL A 191 -3.86 4.37 19.68
CA VAL A 191 -3.47 5.61 19.02
C VAL A 191 -2.23 6.16 19.69
N TYR A 192 -1.21 6.45 18.91
CA TYR A 192 0.09 6.94 19.38
C TYR A 192 0.48 8.23 18.70
N THR A 193 1.01 9.18 19.49
CA THR A 193 1.62 10.39 18.95
C THR A 193 2.72 10.90 19.87
N ASN A 194 3.79 11.42 19.27
CA ASN A 194 4.82 12.22 19.94
C ASN A 194 4.78 13.69 19.48
N GLN A 195 3.71 14.10 18.81
CA GLN A 195 3.42 15.47 18.43
C GLN A 195 2.79 16.21 19.60
N ASP A 196 3.02 17.52 19.67
CA ASP A 196 2.47 18.39 20.70
C ASP A 196 1.03 18.78 20.34
N ILE A 197 0.13 17.79 20.37
CA ILE A 197 -1.29 17.95 20.02
C ILE A 197 -2.07 18.53 21.18
N ALA A 198 -2.68 19.69 20.97
CA ALA A 198 -3.71 20.22 21.87
C ALA A 198 -5.00 19.40 21.70
N LEU A 199 -5.28 18.51 22.65
CA LEU A 199 -6.46 17.64 22.58
C LEU A 199 -7.74 18.44 22.78
N ASN A 200 -8.67 18.32 21.83
CA ASN A 200 -9.99 18.93 21.91
C ASN A 200 -10.86 18.00 22.77
N GLY A 201 -10.95 18.32 24.07
CA GLY A 201 -11.44 17.45 25.13
C GLY A 201 -12.68 16.63 24.80
N GLN A 202 -12.49 15.32 24.68
CA GLN A 202 -13.25 14.23 25.29
C GLN A 202 -12.51 12.94 24.90
N LYS A 203 -11.84 12.28 25.86
CA LYS A 203 -11.64 10.83 25.75
C LYS A 203 -13.04 10.25 25.76
N ASN A 204 -13.62 10.03 24.58
CA ASN A 204 -14.89 9.35 24.53
C ASN A 204 -14.62 7.93 25.03
N ASN A 205 -15.15 7.61 26.21
CA ASN A 205 -15.27 6.26 26.73
C ASN A 205 -16.28 5.50 25.86
N SER A 206 -15.98 5.36 24.57
CA SER A 206 -16.78 4.53 23.69
C SER A 206 -16.61 3.10 24.16
N PRO A 207 -17.70 2.30 24.29
CA PRO A 207 -17.59 0.88 24.61
C PRO A 207 -16.77 0.10 23.57
N VAL A 208 -16.53 0.68 22.39
CA VAL A 208 -15.85 0.07 21.27
C VAL A 208 -14.95 1.11 20.58
N GLY A 209 -13.63 0.90 20.66
CA GLY A 209 -12.62 1.70 19.96
C GLY A 209 -12.22 3.03 20.62
N TYR A 210 -11.18 3.64 20.06
CA TYR A 210 -10.61 4.92 20.47
C TYR A 210 -10.82 5.95 19.37
N GLN A 211 -11.24 7.15 19.76
CA GLN A 211 -11.21 8.31 18.87
C GLN A 211 -10.55 9.48 19.61
N VAL A 212 -9.53 10.07 18.99
CA VAL A 212 -8.79 11.21 19.50
C VAL A 212 -8.89 12.34 18.48
N ARG A 213 -9.19 13.55 18.96
CA ARG A 213 -9.19 14.76 18.15
C ARG A 213 -8.33 15.83 18.83
N GLY A 214 -7.63 16.60 18.02
CA GLY A 214 -6.85 17.71 18.52
C GLY A 214 -6.17 18.48 17.41
N THR A 215 -5.47 19.53 17.81
CA THR A 215 -4.86 20.48 16.90
C THR A 215 -3.35 20.51 17.15
N LEU A 216 -2.56 20.38 16.09
CA LEU A 216 -1.13 20.67 16.09
C LEU A 216 -0.93 22.13 15.67
N GLY A 217 -0.21 22.93 16.45
CA GLY A 217 -0.06 24.37 16.17
C GLY A 217 -1.38 25.13 16.35
N SER A 218 -1.60 26.18 15.55
CA SER A 218 -2.80 27.03 15.63
C SER A 218 -3.81 26.82 14.50
N SER A 219 -3.38 26.28 13.37
CA SER A 219 -4.23 25.96 12.20
C SER A 219 -3.48 25.05 11.23
N GLY A 220 -4.20 24.32 10.40
CA GLY A 220 -3.60 23.49 9.35
C GLY A 220 -4.61 22.68 8.56
N PRO A 221 -4.14 21.85 7.62
CA PRO A 221 -5.00 20.94 6.90
C PRO A 221 -5.65 19.90 7.82
N ALA A 222 -6.79 19.36 7.39
CA ALA A 222 -7.44 18.25 8.07
C ALA A 222 -6.68 16.94 7.81
N ILE A 223 -6.39 16.21 8.88
CA ILE A 223 -5.71 14.91 8.88
C ILE A 223 -6.61 13.90 9.58
N ARG A 224 -7.10 12.91 8.84
CA ARG A 224 -7.98 11.85 9.35
C ARG A 224 -7.34 10.49 9.16
N LEU A 225 -7.05 9.82 10.27
CA LEU A 225 -6.38 8.53 10.28
C LEU A 225 -7.29 7.49 10.95
N GLU A 226 -7.63 6.43 10.23
CA GLU A 226 -8.52 5.39 10.72
C GLU A 226 -7.95 3.99 10.45
N SER A 227 -7.92 3.15 11.48
CA SER A 227 -7.81 1.70 11.32
C SER A 227 -9.02 1.02 11.96
N ILE A 228 -9.50 -0.10 11.42
CA ILE A 228 -10.45 -0.93 12.16
C ILE A 228 -9.69 -1.91 13.05
N SER A 229 -8.75 -2.65 12.48
CA SER A 229 -7.87 -3.57 13.20
C SER A 229 -6.41 -3.23 12.92
N GLY A 230 -5.81 -2.52 13.88
CA GLY A 230 -4.47 -1.99 13.78
C GLY A 230 -4.31 -0.67 14.54
N ASP A 231 -3.06 -0.34 14.79
CA ASP A 231 -2.67 0.89 15.48
C ASP A 231 -2.67 2.10 14.53
N VAL A 232 -2.85 3.28 15.10
CA VAL A 232 -2.76 4.54 14.38
C VAL A 232 -1.66 5.40 15.00
N PHE A 233 -0.73 5.85 14.17
CA PHE A 233 0.41 6.66 14.58
C PHE A 233 0.43 8.00 13.84
N PHE A 234 0.59 9.08 14.61
CA PHE A 234 0.87 10.41 14.07
C PHE A 234 2.15 10.94 14.72
N ARG A 235 3.27 10.85 14.00
CA ARG A 235 4.62 11.03 14.56
C ARG A 235 5.32 12.28 14.03
N LYS A 236 6.24 12.83 14.82
CA LYS A 236 7.20 13.85 14.40
C LYS A 236 8.02 13.32 13.22
N GLN A 237 8.10 14.12 12.16
CA GLN A 237 9.05 13.89 11.08
C GLN A 237 10.45 14.29 11.56
N ASN A 238 11.38 13.34 11.46
CA ASN A 238 12.81 13.57 11.69
C ASN A 238 13.46 14.20 10.46
#